data_AF-A0A7C9TNN7-F1
#
_entry.id   AF-A0A7C9TNN7-F1
#
_cell.length_a   1.000
_cell.length_b   1.000
_cell.length_c   1.000
_cell.angle_alpha   90.00
_cell.angle_beta   90.00
_cell.angle_gamma   90.00
#
_symmetry.space_group_name_H-M   'P 1'
#
loop_
_entity.id
_entity.type
_entity.pdbx_description
1 polymer ?
#
loop_
_entity_poly.entity_id
_entity_poly.type
_entity_poly.pdbx_seq_one_letter_code
_entity_poly.pdbx_strand_id
1 'polypeptide(L)'
;MNTLAHESLGPQPNPLGLQGIEFIEYATSRPQALGQQLERLGFLPVARHRSREVLLYRQGGMNVIINAHQDVAEGGLNGAPPLTER
;
A
#
# COMPACT_ATOMS: atom_id res chain seq x y z
N MET A 1 -16.77 -14.83 27.00
CA MET A 1 -15.38 -14.97 26.52
C MET A 1 -15.41 -15.64 25.16
N ASN A 2 -15.18 -14.91 24.06
CA ASN A 2 -15.16 -15.50 22.72
C ASN A 2 -13.72 -15.54 22.21
N THR A 3 -13.07 -16.69 22.37
CA THR A 3 -11.72 -16.93 21.86
C THR A 3 -11.82 -17.04 20.34
N LEU A 4 -11.35 -16.03 19.62
CA LEU A 4 -11.16 -16.12 18.17
C LEU A 4 -10.11 -17.22 17.94
N ALA A 5 -10.57 -18.42 17.58
CA ALA A 5 -9.71 -19.50 17.16
C ALA A 5 -9.00 -19.04 15.89
N HIS A 6 -7.72 -18.68 16.02
CA HIS A 6 -6.85 -18.61 14.87
C HIS A 6 -6.78 -20.03 14.31
N GLU A 7 -7.33 -20.26 13.13
CA GLU A 7 -7.21 -21.55 12.44
C GLU A 7 -5.73 -21.81 12.18
N SER A 8 -5.12 -22.62 13.04
CA SER A 8 -3.74 -23.05 12.89
C SER A 8 -3.69 -24.11 11.78
N LEU A 9 -3.57 -23.65 10.54
CA LEU A 9 -3.04 -24.48 9.46
C LEU A 9 -1.63 -24.90 9.92
N GLY A 10 -1.38 -26.20 10.11
CA GLY A 10 -0.10 -26.71 10.62
C GLY A 10 1.11 -26.16 9.85
N PRO A 11 2.35 -26.36 10.34
CA PRO A 11 3.54 -25.72 9.78
C PRO A 11 3.67 -26.04 8.29
N GLN A 12 3.31 -25.07 7.44
CA GLN A 12 3.46 -25.16 6.01
C GLN A 12 4.93 -24.90 5.69
N PRO A 13 5.56 -25.72 4.82
CA PRO A 13 6.94 -25.46 4.42
C PRO A 13 7.04 -24.05 3.82
N ASN A 14 8.04 -23.28 4.28
CA ASN A 14 8.38 -21.96 3.76
C ASN A 14 9.67 -22.05 2.94
N PRO A 15 9.63 -22.62 1.72
CA PRO A 15 10.83 -22.87 0.91
C PRO A 15 11.51 -21.58 0.44
N LEU A 16 10.74 -20.49 0.36
CA LEU A 16 11.24 -19.16 -0.03
C LEU A 16 11.75 -18.35 1.17
N GLY A 17 11.57 -18.85 2.39
CA GLY A 17 11.99 -18.16 3.60
C GLY A 17 11.33 -16.79 3.80
N LEU A 18 10.09 -16.60 3.33
CA LEU A 18 9.37 -15.33 3.48
C LEU A 18 9.19 -14.98 4.96
N GLN A 19 9.53 -13.74 5.34
CA GLN A 19 9.49 -13.23 6.71
C GLN A 19 8.61 -11.98 6.76
N GLY A 20 7.31 -12.16 6.62
CA GLY A 20 6.36 -11.04 6.65
C GLY A 20 6.40 -10.18 5.38
N ILE A 21 6.01 -8.91 5.53
CA ILE A 21 5.87 -7.94 4.45
C ILE A 21 6.89 -6.82 4.65
N GLU A 22 7.76 -6.61 3.67
CA GLU A 22 8.79 -5.56 3.72
C GLU A 22 8.18 -4.15 3.62
N PHE A 23 7.23 -3.97 2.69
CA PHE A 23 6.51 -2.70 2.50
C PHE A 23 5.17 -2.91 1.78
N ILE A 24 4.32 -1.89 1.85
CA ILE A 24 3.10 -1.75 1.06
C ILE A 24 3.26 -0.54 0.14
N GLU A 25 2.96 -0.67 -1.15
CA GLU A 25 2.96 0.44 -2.09
C GLU A 25 1.55 0.86 -2.48
N TYR A 26 1.25 2.15 -2.38
CA TYR A 26 0.01 2.76 -2.87
C TYR A 26 0.31 3.61 -4.11
N ALA A 27 -0.34 3.27 -5.22
CA ALA A 27 -0.41 4.11 -6.39
C ALA A 27 -1.58 5.11 -6.25
N THR A 28 -1.30 6.41 -6.35
CA THR A 28 -2.34 7.43 -6.19
C THR A 28 -2.03 8.71 -6.95
N SER A 29 -3.07 9.35 -7.50
CA SER A 29 -2.98 10.70 -8.07
C SER A 29 -3.09 11.82 -7.02
N ARG A 30 -3.30 11.47 -5.74
CA ARG A 30 -3.45 12.43 -4.64
C ARG A 30 -2.52 12.10 -3.45
N PRO A 31 -1.19 12.12 -3.66
CA PRO A 31 -0.22 11.67 -2.65
C PRO A 31 -0.25 12.49 -1.36
N GLN A 32 -0.52 13.79 -1.44
CA GLN A 32 -0.60 14.66 -0.26
C GLN A 32 -1.79 14.29 0.62
N ALA A 33 -2.95 14.00 0.01
CA ALA A 33 -4.13 13.59 0.75
C ALA A 33 -3.92 12.24 1.46
N LEU A 34 -3.29 11.28 0.79
CA LEU A 34 -2.93 10.00 1.40
C LEU A 34 -1.86 10.16 2.49
N GLY A 35 -0.83 10.97 2.25
CA GLY A 35 0.21 11.30 3.22
C GLY A 35 -0.37 11.86 4.52
N GLN A 36 -1.32 12.80 4.43
CA GLN A 36 -2.01 13.34 5.61
C GLN A 36 -2.78 12.28 6.40
N GLN A 37 -3.37 11.27 5.74
CA GLN A 37 -4.01 10.17 6.46
C GLN A 37 -2.98 9.28 7.15
N LEU A 38 -1.86 8.97 6.49
CA LEU A 38 -0.78 8.20 7.09
C LEU A 38 -0.20 8.89 8.32
N GLU A 39 0.02 10.21 8.25
CA GLU A 39 0.49 11.00 9.39
C GLU A 39 -0.48 10.95 10.58
N ARG A 40 -1.79 11.00 10.33
CA ARG A 40 -2.80 10.83 11.40
C ARG A 40 -2.79 9.44 12.03
N LEU A 41 -2.35 8.42 11.29
CA LEU A 41 -2.17 7.06 11.80
C LEU A 41 -0.82 6.86 12.53
N GLY A 42 0.02 7.89 12.57
CA GLY A 42 1.31 7.87 13.27
C GLY A 42 2.50 7.45 12.39
N PHE A 43 2.33 7.40 11.07
CA PHE A 43 3.45 7.27 10.14
C PHE A 43 4.15 8.62 9.96
N LEU A 44 5.46 8.58 9.70
CA LEU A 44 6.25 9.76 9.39
C LEU A 44 6.92 9.61 8.02
N PRO A 45 7.03 10.67 7.21
CA PRO A 45 7.82 10.64 5.99
C PRO A 45 9.31 10.52 6.36
N VAL A 46 9.99 9.50 5.85
CA VAL A 46 11.41 9.22 6.18
C VAL A 46 12.33 9.26 4.97
N ALA A 47 11.79 9.14 3.76
CA ALA A 47 12.58 9.32 2.54
C ALA A 47 11.73 9.77 1.35
N ARG A 48 12.38 10.39 0.37
CA ARG A 48 11.82 10.73 -0.93
C ARG A 48 12.71 10.15 -2.03
N HIS A 49 12.11 9.59 -3.07
CA HIS A 49 12.86 9.16 -4.24
C HIS A 49 13.48 10.37 -4.95
N ARG A 50 14.69 10.21 -5.49
CA ARG A 50 15.47 11.34 -6.03
C ARG A 50 14.83 11.97 -7.26
N SER A 51 14.29 11.13 -8.15
CA SER A 51 13.85 11.53 -9.50
C SER A 51 12.38 11.24 -9.82
N ARG A 52 11.62 10.68 -8.88
CA ARG A 52 10.21 10.27 -9.09
C ARG A 52 9.37 10.80 -7.94
N GLU A 53 8.08 10.96 -8.17
CA GLU A 53 7.12 11.34 -7.14
C GLU A 53 6.77 10.14 -6.26
N VAL A 54 7.76 9.70 -5.48
CA VAL A 54 7.65 8.56 -4.58
C VAL A 54 8.14 8.94 -3.18
N LEU A 55 7.33 8.64 -2.17
CA LEU A 55 7.57 8.96 -0.76
C LEU A 55 7.53 7.68 0.07
N LEU A 56 8.46 7.55 1.01
CA LEU A 56 8.48 6.47 1.99
C LEU A 56 8.03 7.02 3.35
N TYR A 57 7.00 6.40 3.90
CA TYR A 57 6.47 6.61 5.24
C TYR A 57 6.79 5.40 6.13
N ARG A 58 7.10 5.66 7.40
CA ARG A 58 7.40 4.60 8.38
C ARG A 58 6.71 4.84 9.72
N GLN A 59 6.21 3.75 10.30
CA GLN A 59 5.74 3.66 11.69
C GLN A 59 6.31 2.39 12.30
N GLY A 60 7.27 2.51 13.23
CA GLY A 60 7.98 1.35 13.78
C GLY A 60 8.64 0.52 12.67
N GLY A 61 8.26 -0.77 12.57
CA GLY A 61 8.75 -1.69 11.54
C GLY A 61 7.97 -1.67 10.21
N MET A 62 6.87 -0.92 10.11
CA MET A 62 6.04 -0.89 8.89
C MET A 62 6.54 0.16 7.91
N ASN A 63 6.62 -0.21 6.63
CA ASN A 63 6.99 0.69 5.54
C ASN A 63 5.82 0.85 4.58
N VAL A 64 5.46 2.10 4.27
CA VAL A 64 4.47 2.45 3.26
C VAL A 64 5.12 3.34 2.21
N ILE A 65 5.02 2.94 0.95
CA ILE A 65 5.47 3.72 -0.20
C ILE A 65 4.24 4.35 -0.86
N ILE A 66 4.27 5.67 -1.05
CA ILE A 66 3.30 6.37 -1.89
C ILE A 66 3.99 6.64 -3.23
N ASN A 67 3.40 6.13 -4.30
CA ASN A 67 3.84 6.37 -5.68
C ASN A 67 2.78 7.18 -6.43
N ALA A 68 3.15 8.39 -6.87
CA ALA A 68 2.31 9.30 -7.61
C ALA A 68 2.83 9.59 -9.01
N HIS A 69 3.52 8.63 -9.62
CA HIS A 69 3.93 8.74 -11.02
C HIS A 69 2.72 8.92 -11.95
N GLN A 70 2.82 9.76 -12.97
CA GLN A 70 1.68 10.17 -13.81
C GLN A 70 0.94 9.00 -14.49
N ASP A 71 1.63 7.89 -14.77
CA ASP A 71 1.02 6.68 -15.35
C ASP A 71 0.02 5.98 -14.42
N VAL A 72 0.06 6.26 -13.10
CA VAL A 72 -0.91 5.68 -12.15
C VAL A 72 -2.34 6.21 -12.38
N ALA A 73 -2.48 7.35 -13.04
CA ALA A 73 -3.79 7.91 -13.40
C ALA A 73 -4.47 7.12 -14.53
N GLU A 74 -3.71 6.43 -15.38
CA GLU A 74 -4.22 5.70 -16.55
C GLU A 74 -4.54 4.23 -16.23
N GLY A 75 -3.97 3.66 -15.15
CA GLY A 75 -4.12 2.24 -14.79
C GLY A 75 -5.20 1.91 -13.75
N GLY A 76 -5.85 2.91 -13.15
CA GLY A 76 -6.85 2.72 -12.10
C GLY A 76 -8.26 2.51 -12.65
N LEU A 77 -8.63 1.27 -13.00
CA LEU A 77 -10.00 0.76 -13.22
C LEU A 77 -10.94 1.52 -14.19
N ASN A 78 -10.53 2.62 -14.82
CA ASN A 78 -11.33 3.40 -15.77
C ASN A 78 -11.09 2.97 -17.23
N GLY A 79 -11.14 1.66 -17.46
CA GLY A 79 -11.17 1.06 -18.81
C GLY A 79 -12.52 0.46 -19.18
N ALA A 80 -13.54 0.57 -18.32
CA ALA A 80 -14.89 0.17 -18.71
C ALA A 80 -15.52 1.29 -19.56
N PRO A 81 -15.87 1.04 -20.84
CA PRO A 81 -16.61 2.03 -21.61
C PRO A 81 -17.95 2.33 -20.91
N PRO A 82 -18.50 3.55 -21.02
CA PRO A 82 -19.79 3.86 -20.44
C PRO A 82 -20.81 2.88 -21.01
N LEU A 83 -21.45 2.09 -20.13
CA LEU A 83 -22.61 1.30 -20.50
C LEU A 83 -23.68 2.29 -20.98
N THR A 84 -23.77 2.45 -22.29
CA THR A 84 -24.88 3.16 -22.90
C THR A 84 -26.06 2.22 -22.82
N GLU A 85 -26.94 2.42 -21.84
CA GLU A 85 -28.25 1.82 -21.82
C GLU A 85 -28.98 2.24 -23.11
N ARG A 86 -29.41 1.25 -23.90
CA ARG A 86 -30.46 1.40 -24.91
C ARG A 86 -31.65 0.56 -24.48
#